data_AF-Q0MWT1-F1
#
_entry.id   AF-Q0MWT1-F1
#
_cell.length_a   1.000
_cell.length_b   1.000
_cell.length_c   1.000
_cell.angle_alpha   90.00
_cell.angle_beta   90.00
_cell.angle_gamma   90.00
#
_symmetry.space_group_name_H-M   'P 1'
#
loop_
_entity.id
_entity.type
_entity.pdbx_description
1 polymer ?
#
loop_
_entity_poly.entity_id
_entity_poly.type
_entity_poly.pdbx_seq_one_letter_code
_entity_poly.pdbx_strand_id
1 'polypeptide(L)'
;ETFAEERKEQYKINTVGCKTNEDFYADILKNKDFNAWSKEYARGFAKTGKLIYYSHASMSHSWDDWDYAAKVTLANSQKGTAGYIYRFLHDVSE
;
A
#
# COMPACT_ATOMS: atom_id res chain seq x y z
N GLU A 1 -5.44 12.84 8.50
CA GLU A 1 -6.51 11.97 7.97
C GLU A 1 -7.63 12.78 7.30
N THR A 2 -8.30 13.72 7.98
CA THR A 2 -9.38 14.56 7.40
C THR A 2 -9.03 15.22 6.06
N PHE A 3 -7.83 15.82 5.95
CA PHE A 3 -7.34 16.41 4.69
C PHE A 3 -7.34 15.41 3.51
N ALA A 4 -6.96 14.16 3.78
CA ALA A 4 -6.92 13.11 2.78
C ALA A 4 -8.33 12.58 2.45
N GLU A 5 -9.23 12.55 3.44
CA GLU A 5 -10.63 12.11 3.26
C GLU A 5 -11.41 13.01 2.30
N GLU A 6 -11.21 14.34 2.41
CA GLU A 6 -11.78 15.34 1.49
C GLU A 6 -11.29 15.17 0.05
N ARG A 7 -10.08 14.58 -0.12
CA ARG A 7 -9.38 14.43 -1.40
C ARG A 7 -9.27 12.98 -1.86
N LYS A 8 -9.91 12.02 -1.19
CA LYS A 8 -9.72 10.58 -1.46
C LYS A 8 -9.98 10.20 -2.93
N GLU A 9 -10.92 10.89 -3.57
CA GLU A 9 -11.34 10.63 -4.95
C GLU A 9 -10.23 10.90 -5.96
N GLN A 10 -9.41 11.94 -5.76
CA GLN A 10 -8.28 12.25 -6.66
C GLN A 10 -7.08 11.30 -6.49
N TYR A 11 -7.03 10.52 -5.40
CA TYR A 11 -5.93 9.59 -5.12
C TYR A 11 -6.23 8.13 -5.51
N LYS A 12 -7.36 7.88 -6.18
CA LYS A 12 -7.72 6.54 -6.66
C LYS A 12 -6.72 6.04 -7.70
N ILE A 13 -6.33 4.78 -7.58
CA ILE A 13 -5.56 4.06 -8.59
C ILE A 13 -6.37 2.88 -9.12
N ASN A 14 -6.17 2.53 -10.38
CA ASN A 14 -6.85 1.39 -11.04
C ASN A 14 -5.89 0.25 -11.41
N THR A 15 -4.60 0.39 -11.09
CA THR A 15 -3.58 -0.62 -11.35
C THR A 15 -2.44 -0.51 -10.35
N VAL A 16 -1.83 -1.64 -10.00
CA VAL A 16 -0.58 -1.65 -9.22
C VAL A 16 0.65 -1.33 -10.07
N GLY A 17 0.51 -1.43 -11.41
CA GLY A 17 1.56 -1.20 -12.41
C GLY A 17 1.98 -2.44 -13.20
N CYS A 18 1.45 -3.63 -12.87
CA CYS A 18 1.77 -4.90 -13.52
C CYS A 18 0.58 -5.89 -13.47
N LYS A 19 0.68 -7.01 -14.18
CA LYS A 19 -0.23 -8.15 -14.19
C LYS A 19 0.07 -9.12 -13.04
N THR A 20 -0.84 -10.06 -12.79
CA THR A 20 -0.77 -11.03 -11.68
C THR A 20 0.29 -12.12 -11.85
N ASN A 21 0.77 -12.33 -13.07
CA ASN A 21 1.87 -13.25 -13.37
C ASN A 21 3.26 -12.59 -13.31
N GLU A 22 3.33 -11.31 -12.92
CA GLU A 22 4.58 -10.54 -12.80
C GLU A 22 5.00 -10.38 -11.32
N ASP A 23 6.21 -9.88 -11.11
CA ASP A 23 6.96 -9.90 -9.84
C ASP A 23 6.13 -9.55 -8.60
N PHE A 24 5.39 -8.43 -8.62
CA PHE A 24 4.63 -7.98 -7.44
C PHE A 24 3.66 -9.04 -6.92
N TYR A 25 2.90 -9.69 -7.81
CA TYR A 25 1.91 -10.70 -7.44
C TYR A 25 2.52 -12.09 -7.36
N ALA A 26 3.48 -12.41 -8.23
CA ALA A 26 4.19 -13.69 -8.18
C ALA A 26 4.92 -13.88 -6.84
N ASP A 27 5.51 -12.82 -6.29
CA ASP A 27 6.23 -12.84 -5.01
C ASP A 27 5.32 -13.12 -3.81
N ILE A 28 4.06 -12.72 -3.88
CA ILE A 28 3.07 -12.86 -2.79
C ILE A 28 2.77 -14.35 -2.47
N LEU A 29 2.86 -15.21 -3.48
CA LEU A 29 2.52 -16.64 -3.34
C LEU A 29 3.74 -17.52 -3.02
N LYS A 30 4.97 -16.97 -3.04
CA LYS A 30 6.21 -17.74 -2.80
C LYS A 30 6.28 -18.33 -1.39
N ASN A 31 5.82 -17.59 -0.38
CA ASN A 31 5.85 -18.05 1.01
C ASN A 31 4.48 -18.63 1.42
N LYS A 32 4.44 -19.94 1.67
CA LYS A 32 3.23 -20.67 2.08
C LYS A 32 2.80 -20.35 3.52
N ASP A 33 3.71 -19.91 4.40
CA ASP A 33 3.33 -19.39 5.72
C ASP A 33 2.75 -17.98 5.58
N PHE A 34 1.41 -17.89 5.60
CA PHE A 34 0.67 -16.64 5.52
C PHE A 34 1.07 -15.65 6.62
N ASN A 35 1.28 -16.10 7.85
CA ASN A 35 1.57 -15.21 8.98
C ASN A 35 2.96 -14.60 8.85
N ALA A 36 3.95 -15.41 8.46
CA ALA A 36 5.30 -14.93 8.19
C ALA A 36 5.32 -13.95 7.00
N TRP A 37 4.65 -14.31 5.89
CA TRP A 37 4.51 -13.44 4.73
C TRP A 37 3.85 -12.11 5.08
N SER A 38 2.68 -12.16 5.72
CA SER A 38 1.88 -10.99 6.07
C SER A 38 2.66 -10.02 6.95
N LYS A 39 3.42 -10.54 7.92
CA LYS A 39 4.26 -9.73 8.81
C LYS A 39 5.34 -8.96 8.06
N GLU A 40 6.03 -9.58 7.10
CA GLU A 40 7.06 -8.89 6.32
C GLU A 40 6.47 -7.96 5.25
N TYR A 41 5.39 -8.40 4.60
CA TYR A 41 4.65 -7.60 3.62
C TYR A 41 4.14 -6.30 4.25
N ALA A 42 3.40 -6.39 5.36
CA ALA A 42 2.89 -5.21 6.08
C ALA A 42 4.03 -4.30 6.58
N ARG A 43 5.15 -4.88 7.04
CA ARG A 43 6.30 -4.11 7.52
C ARG A 43 6.91 -3.23 6.43
N GLY A 44 6.95 -3.70 5.18
CA GLY A 44 7.42 -2.90 4.05
C GLY A 44 6.61 -1.61 3.89
N PHE A 45 5.28 -1.73 3.81
CA PHE A 45 4.39 -0.57 3.68
C PHE A 45 4.43 0.33 4.93
N ALA A 46 4.45 -0.24 6.12
CA ALA A 46 4.51 0.52 7.38
C ALA A 46 5.82 1.33 7.51
N LYS A 47 6.96 0.75 7.10
CA LYS A 47 8.25 1.48 7.08
C LYS A 47 8.19 2.67 6.13
N THR A 48 7.64 2.49 4.93
CA THR A 48 7.44 3.59 3.98
C THR A 48 6.52 4.66 4.55
N GLY A 49 5.39 4.28 5.15
CA GLY A 49 4.48 5.22 5.82
C GLY A 49 5.17 6.02 6.93
N LYS A 50 5.99 5.38 7.76
CA LYS A 50 6.78 6.05 8.80
C LYS A 50 7.80 7.04 8.21
N LEU A 51 8.47 6.68 7.12
CA LEU A 51 9.39 7.60 6.44
C LEU A 51 8.65 8.81 5.87
N ILE A 52 7.48 8.61 5.27
CA ILE A 52 6.62 9.70 4.75
C ILE A 52 6.15 10.62 5.88
N TYR A 53 5.83 10.07 7.06
CA TYR A 53 5.46 10.90 8.22
C TYR A 53 6.54 11.96 8.54
N TYR A 54 7.79 11.55 8.70
CA TYR A 54 8.86 12.48 9.06
C TYR A 54 9.27 13.40 7.92
N SER A 55 9.14 12.94 6.67
CA SER A 55 9.59 13.72 5.50
C SER A 55 8.55 14.66 4.92
N HIS A 56 7.25 14.37 5.07
CA HIS A 56 6.18 15.13 4.37
C HIS A 56 4.86 15.26 5.15
N ALA A 57 4.56 14.39 6.12
CA ALA A 57 3.20 14.32 6.70
C ALA A 57 3.05 14.86 8.14
N SER A 58 4.15 15.21 8.82
CA SER A 58 4.07 15.91 10.11
C SER A 58 3.53 17.33 10.00
N MET A 59 3.04 17.87 11.12
CA MET A 59 2.47 19.23 11.21
C MET A 59 3.44 20.36 10.85
N SER A 60 4.74 20.08 10.77
CA SER A 60 5.78 21.02 10.37
C SER A 60 5.88 21.21 8.85
N HIS A 61 5.17 20.41 8.06
CA HIS A 61 5.27 20.40 6.60
C HIS A 61 4.12 21.17 5.94
N SER A 62 4.29 21.50 4.66
CA SER A 62 3.34 22.30 3.90
C SER A 62 2.11 21.51 3.46
N TRP A 63 1.08 22.21 2.96
CA TRP A 63 -0.08 21.56 2.34
C TRP A 63 0.28 20.75 1.10
N ASP A 64 1.30 21.16 0.33
CA ASP A 64 1.78 20.43 -0.85
C ASP A 64 2.49 19.13 -0.42
N ASP A 65 3.24 19.16 0.68
CA ASP A 65 3.84 17.96 1.25
C ASP A 65 2.78 16.99 1.76
N TRP A 66 1.70 17.51 2.36
CA TRP A 66 0.58 16.71 2.81
C TRP A 66 -0.20 16.09 1.65
N ASP A 67 -0.39 16.81 0.54
CA ASP A 67 -1.00 16.27 -0.70
C ASP A 67 -0.14 15.15 -1.27
N TYR A 68 1.18 15.37 -1.37
CA TYR A 68 2.12 14.33 -1.80
C TYR A 68 2.10 13.11 -0.88
N ALA A 69 2.15 13.31 0.44
CA ALA A 69 2.10 12.25 1.44
C ALA A 69 0.80 11.44 1.33
N ALA A 70 -0.35 12.10 1.17
CA ALA A 70 -1.64 11.44 0.99
C ALA A 70 -1.68 10.64 -0.32
N LYS A 71 -1.25 11.23 -1.43
CA LYS A 71 -1.18 10.57 -2.74
C LYS A 71 -0.35 9.29 -2.71
N VAL A 72 0.86 9.34 -2.12
CA VAL A 72 1.77 8.19 -2.05
C VAL A 72 1.21 7.11 -1.12
N THR A 73 0.76 7.49 0.08
CA THR A 73 0.33 6.52 1.09
C THR A 73 -1.00 5.86 0.73
N LEU A 74 -1.97 6.59 0.17
CA LEU A 74 -3.23 5.99 -0.29
C LEU A 74 -3.04 5.09 -1.53
N ALA A 75 -2.14 5.44 -2.45
CA ALA A 75 -1.78 4.53 -3.54
C ALA A 75 -1.14 3.25 -3.00
N ASN A 76 -0.23 3.36 -2.02
CA ASN A 76 0.38 2.21 -1.37
C ASN A 76 -0.63 1.35 -0.61
N SER A 77 -1.60 1.95 0.08
CA SER A 77 -2.70 1.23 0.72
C SER A 77 -3.52 0.43 -0.30
N GLN A 78 -3.93 1.05 -1.42
CA GLN A 78 -4.67 0.38 -2.49
C GLN A 78 -3.85 -0.79 -3.10
N LYS A 79 -2.56 -0.60 -3.36
CA LYS A 79 -1.66 -1.66 -3.85
C LYS A 79 -1.52 -2.79 -2.83
N GLY A 80 -1.29 -2.45 -1.56
CA GLY A 80 -1.18 -3.41 -0.46
C GLY A 80 -2.44 -4.25 -0.30
N THR A 81 -3.61 -3.60 -0.33
CA THR A 81 -4.92 -4.27 -0.28
C THR A 81 -5.13 -5.20 -1.47
N ALA A 82 -4.80 -4.76 -2.69
CA ALA A 82 -4.90 -5.62 -3.87
C ALA A 82 -4.01 -6.87 -3.75
N GLY A 83 -2.82 -6.75 -3.17
CA GLY A 83 -1.94 -7.88 -2.89
C GLY A 83 -2.50 -8.85 -1.84
N TYR A 84 -3.08 -8.33 -0.75
CA TYR A 84 -3.77 -9.16 0.26
C TYR A 84 -4.98 -9.89 -0.31
N ILE A 85 -5.81 -9.22 -1.12
CA ILE A 85 -6.98 -9.85 -1.75
C ILE A 85 -6.54 -10.93 -2.73
N TYR A 86 -5.50 -10.67 -3.52
CA TYR A 86 -4.92 -11.69 -4.41
C TYR A 86 -4.46 -12.92 -3.63
N ARG A 87 -3.73 -12.73 -2.53
CA ARG A 87 -3.32 -13.83 -1.65
C ARG A 87 -4.52 -14.60 -1.10
N PHE A 88 -5.51 -13.89 -0.58
CA PHE A 88 -6.71 -14.49 -0.01
C PHE A 88 -7.45 -15.36 -1.02
N LEU A 89 -7.68 -14.85 -2.24
CA LEU A 89 -8.35 -15.60 -3.31
C LEU A 89 -7.61 -16.88 -3.68
N HIS A 90 -6.28 -16.87 -3.66
CA HIS A 90 -5.48 -18.07 -3.86
C HIS A 90 -5.59 -19.05 -2.69
N ASP A 91 -5.45 -18.57 -1.46
CA ASP A 91 -5.48 -19.41 -0.25
C ASP A 91 -6.84 -20.11 -0.04
N VAL A 92 -7.95 -19.56 -0.54
CA VAL A 92 -9.30 -20.18 -0.46
C VAL A 92 -9.70 -20.99 -1.70
N SER A 93 -8.93 -20.90 -2.78
CA SER A 93 -9.18 -21.67 -4.01
C SER A 93 -8.37 -22.97 -4.07
N GLU A 94 -7.27 -23.06 -3.30
CA GLU A 94 -6.53 -24.30 -3.02
C GLU A 94 -7.29 -25.17 -1.99
#